data_AF-A0A2V2B7F8-F1
#
_entry.id   AF-A0A2V2B7F8-F1
#
_cell.length_a   1.000
_cell.length_b   1.000
_cell.length_c   1.000
_cell.angle_alpha   90.00
_cell.angle_beta   90.00
_cell.angle_gamma   90.00
#
_symmetry.space_group_name_H-M   'P 1'
#
loop_
_entity.id
_entity.type
_entity.pdbx_description
1 polymer ?
#
loop_
_entity_poly.entity_id
_entity_poly.type
_entity_poly.pdbx_seq_one_letter_code
_entity_poly.pdbx_strand_id
1 'polypeptide(L)'
;MKPPGRSLPARIREAALTAWSEPLSRGYLVLLAVCAVWAMTGGIGLGENGPLARNIAVVLTLPWLLVLHLFLVVTQVDTWLFGYNIYFESPAWLFEPLWVLYCLTAGLLNARLLARWSRSAREAGSASWWVPMFTVAFFSGLFALWHA
;
A
#
# COMPACT_ATOMS: atom_id res chain seq x y z
N MET A 1 1.88 31.71 -20.88
CA MET A 1 2.87 31.46 -19.81
C MET A 1 2.50 30.16 -19.11
N LYS A 2 3.33 29.12 -19.21
CA LYS A 2 3.11 27.82 -18.54
C LYS A 2 3.47 28.01 -17.06
N PRO A 3 2.61 27.68 -16.09
CA PRO A 3 2.95 27.86 -14.68
C PRO A 3 4.20 27.02 -14.35
N PRO A 4 5.12 27.53 -13.50
CA PRO A 4 6.34 26.82 -13.15
C PRO A 4 5.96 25.45 -12.57
N GLY A 5 6.47 24.39 -13.19
CA GLY A 5 6.18 23.03 -12.76
C GLY A 5 6.69 22.81 -11.34
N ARG A 6 5.79 22.54 -10.39
CA ARG A 6 6.17 22.18 -9.01
C ARG A 6 7.14 21.00 -9.02
N SER A 7 8.20 21.10 -8.24
CA SER A 7 9.20 20.04 -8.06
C SER A 7 8.56 18.75 -7.50
N LEU A 8 9.11 17.58 -7.86
CA LEU A 8 8.62 16.27 -7.42
C LEU A 8 8.44 16.18 -5.88
N PRO A 9 9.39 16.65 -5.05
CA PRO A 9 9.25 16.59 -3.59
C PRO A 9 8.06 17.41 -3.08
N ALA A 10 7.78 18.57 -3.70
CA ALA A 10 6.65 19.41 -3.34
C ALA A 10 5.31 18.71 -3.62
N ARG A 11 5.21 17.99 -4.75
CA ARG A 11 4.00 17.23 -5.11
C ARG A 11 3.74 16.05 -4.17
N ILE A 12 4.78 15.36 -3.74
CA ILE A 12 4.68 14.24 -2.79
C ILE A 12 4.24 14.77 -1.42
N ARG A 13 4.87 15.85 -0.94
CA ARG A 13 4.50 16.50 0.32
C ARG A 13 3.04 16.95 0.33
N GLU A 14 2.59 17.61 -0.72
CA GLU A 14 1.21 18.06 -0.86
C GLU A 14 0.23 16.88 -0.88
N ALA A 15 0.57 15.80 -1.59
CA ALA A 15 -0.23 14.57 -1.61
C ALA A 15 -0.33 13.92 -0.22
N ALA A 16 0.77 13.88 0.53
CA ALA A 16 0.80 13.34 1.89
C ALA A 16 -0.05 14.17 2.85
N LEU A 17 0.09 15.50 2.83
CA LEU A 17 -0.72 16.41 3.66
C LEU A 17 -2.21 16.29 3.33
N THR A 18 -2.53 16.16 2.05
CA THR A 18 -3.89 16.00 1.55
C THR A 18 -4.52 14.66 1.94
N ALA A 19 -3.73 13.58 1.94
CA ALA A 19 -4.18 12.28 2.42
C ALA A 19 -4.39 12.31 3.94
N TRP A 20 -3.47 12.94 4.67
CA TRP A 20 -3.53 13.03 6.12
C TRP A 20 -4.70 13.86 6.66
N SER A 21 -5.13 14.90 5.92
CA SER A 21 -6.25 15.74 6.32
C SER A 21 -7.60 15.04 6.21
N GLU A 22 -7.71 13.95 5.46
CA GLU A 22 -8.95 13.19 5.30
C GLU A 22 -9.04 12.05 6.34
N PRO A 23 -10.09 12.00 7.19
CA PRO A 23 -10.20 11.01 8.26
C PRO A 23 -10.05 9.54 7.83
N LEU A 24 -10.69 9.14 6.72
CA LEU A 24 -10.63 7.76 6.21
C LEU A 24 -9.23 7.39 5.72
N SER A 25 -8.61 8.31 4.99
CA SER A 25 -7.26 8.15 4.45
C SER A 25 -6.22 8.09 5.56
N ARG A 26 -6.37 8.94 6.58
CA ARG A 26 -5.56 8.90 7.80
C ARG A 26 -5.71 7.58 8.56
N GLY A 27 -6.94 7.12 8.76
CA GLY A 27 -7.20 5.83 9.43
C GLY A 27 -6.55 4.66 8.69
N TYR A 28 -6.69 4.63 7.37
CA TYR A 28 -6.01 3.66 6.50
C TYR A 28 -4.47 3.73 6.63
N LEU A 29 -3.87 4.92 6.59
CA LEU A 29 -2.42 5.10 6.70
C LEU A 29 -1.89 4.64 8.06
N VAL A 30 -2.60 4.96 9.15
CA VAL A 30 -2.22 4.54 10.51
C VAL A 30 -2.28 3.03 10.63
N LEU A 31 -3.37 2.40 10.16
CA LEU A 31 -3.52 0.94 10.19
C LEU A 31 -2.40 0.26 9.40
N LEU A 32 -2.13 0.71 8.17
CA LEU A 32 -1.07 0.17 7.34
C LEU A 32 0.30 0.34 8.00
N ALA A 33 0.59 1.50 8.59
CA ALA A 33 1.87 1.75 9.26
C ALA A 33 2.08 0.81 10.46
N VAL A 34 1.05 0.63 11.29
CA VAL A 34 1.09 -0.30 12.43
C VAL A 34 1.32 -1.73 11.93
N CYS A 35 0.56 -2.19 10.94
CA CYS A 35 0.73 -3.53 10.37
C CYS A 35 2.10 -3.72 9.72
N ALA A 36 2.61 -2.73 8.99
CA ALA A 36 3.92 -2.80 8.33
C ALA A 36 5.07 -2.87 9.34
N VAL A 37 5.02 -2.07 10.41
CA VAL A 37 6.02 -2.09 11.49
C VAL A 37 5.96 -3.38 12.28
N TRP A 38 4.75 -3.87 12.59
CA TRP A 38 4.59 -5.15 13.28
C TRP A 38 5.02 -6.32 12.40
N ALA A 39 4.75 -6.31 11.09
CA ALA A 39 5.25 -7.32 10.17
C ALA A 39 6.79 -7.42 10.17
N MET A 40 7.49 -6.27 10.27
CA MET A 40 8.95 -6.24 10.35
C MET A 40 9.49 -6.97 11.56
N THR A 41 8.79 -7.00 12.70
CA THR A 41 9.27 -7.71 13.89
C THR A 41 9.40 -9.21 13.63
N GLY A 42 8.55 -9.78 12.76
CA GLY A 42 8.70 -11.16 12.30
C GLY A 42 9.89 -11.35 11.35
N GLY A 43 10.09 -10.41 10.41
CA GLY A 43 11.18 -10.47 9.43
C GLY A 43 12.59 -10.32 10.04
N ILE A 44 12.70 -9.62 11.17
CA ILE A 44 13.97 -9.45 11.93
C ILE A 44 14.11 -10.43 13.11
N GLY A 45 13.19 -11.40 13.26
CA GLY A 45 13.28 -12.47 14.25
C GLY A 45 12.90 -12.09 15.69
N LEU A 46 12.16 -11.01 15.89
CA LEU A 46 11.76 -10.47 17.21
C LEU A 46 10.33 -10.83 17.64
N GLY A 47 9.58 -11.65 16.91
CA GLY A 47 8.25 -12.10 17.35
C GLY A 47 7.54 -13.11 16.45
N GLU A 48 6.69 -13.94 17.07
CA GLU A 48 5.99 -15.07 16.43
C GLU A 48 4.72 -14.66 15.63
N ASN A 49 4.17 -13.48 15.89
CA ASN A 49 2.91 -13.00 15.30
C ASN A 49 3.05 -12.11 14.04
N GLY A 50 4.24 -12.06 13.44
CA GLY A 50 4.49 -11.31 12.19
C GLY A 50 3.62 -11.68 10.97
N PRO A 51 3.20 -12.96 10.77
CA PRO A 51 2.47 -13.35 9.55
C PRO A 51 1.12 -12.67 9.37
N LEU A 52 0.33 -12.52 10.45
CA LEU A 52 -0.99 -11.89 10.37
C LEU A 52 -0.89 -10.40 10.00
N ALA A 53 -0.01 -9.67 10.69
CA ALA A 53 0.23 -8.26 10.40
C ALA A 53 0.72 -8.05 8.96
N ARG A 54 1.59 -8.96 8.48
CA ARG A 54 2.07 -8.94 7.09
C ARG A 54 0.94 -9.19 6.10
N ASN A 55 0.07 -10.17 6.35
CA ASN A 55 -1.08 -10.45 5.50
C ASN A 55 -2.04 -9.25 5.41
N ILE A 56 -2.35 -8.61 6.54
CA ILE A 56 -3.21 -7.42 6.55
C ILE A 56 -2.57 -6.28 5.76
N ALA A 57 -1.28 -6.01 5.96
CA ALA A 57 -0.56 -4.99 5.19
C ALA A 57 -0.56 -5.30 3.68
N VAL A 58 -0.33 -6.56 3.29
CA VAL A 58 -0.41 -7.02 1.90
C VAL A 58 -1.79 -6.79 1.32
N VAL A 59 -2.86 -7.12 2.05
CA VAL A 59 -4.24 -6.90 1.58
C VAL A 59 -4.53 -5.41 1.37
N LEU A 60 -4.09 -4.57 2.31
CA LEU A 60 -4.23 -3.12 2.21
C LEU A 60 -3.47 -2.51 1.03
N THR A 61 -2.44 -3.19 0.51
CA THR A 61 -1.63 -2.74 -0.63
C THR A 61 -1.82 -3.59 -1.89
N LEU A 62 -2.69 -4.61 -1.84
CA LEU A 62 -2.85 -5.66 -2.85
C LEU A 62 -3.11 -5.15 -4.28
N PRO A 63 -3.87 -4.05 -4.51
CA PRO A 63 -4.03 -3.50 -5.86
C PRO A 63 -2.70 -3.16 -6.54
N TRP A 64 -1.72 -2.68 -5.77
CA TRP A 64 -0.39 -2.36 -6.28
C TRP A 64 0.50 -3.58 -6.37
N LEU A 65 0.28 -4.59 -5.52
CA LEU A 65 0.95 -5.88 -5.63
C LEU A 65 0.59 -6.57 -6.94
N LEU A 66 -0.68 -6.53 -7.33
CA LEU A 66 -1.15 -7.06 -8.63
C LEU A 66 -0.51 -6.32 -9.81
N VAL A 67 -0.41 -4.98 -9.74
CA VAL A 67 0.27 -4.19 -10.78
C VAL A 67 1.75 -4.55 -10.88
N LEU A 68 2.45 -4.69 -9.74
CA LEU A 68 3.84 -5.14 -9.71
C LEU A 68 3.96 -6.54 -10.31
N HIS A 69 3.09 -7.48 -9.92
CA HIS A 69 3.10 -8.84 -10.43
C HIS A 69 2.83 -8.90 -11.94
N LEU A 70 1.84 -8.17 -12.44
CA LEU A 70 1.55 -8.05 -13.87
C LEU A 70 2.74 -7.45 -14.62
N PHE A 71 3.39 -6.42 -14.07
CA PHE A 71 4.59 -5.84 -14.64
C PHE A 71 5.72 -6.89 -14.74
N LEU A 72 5.98 -7.64 -13.68
CA LEU A 72 7.01 -8.70 -13.65
C LEU A 72 6.71 -9.79 -14.69
N VAL A 73 5.47 -10.30 -14.73
CA VAL A 73 5.04 -11.31 -15.71
C VAL A 73 5.18 -10.79 -17.15
N VAL A 74 4.77 -9.56 -17.43
CA VAL A 74 4.84 -9.00 -18.79
C VAL A 74 6.29 -8.72 -19.21
N THR A 75 7.10 -8.20 -18.29
CA THR A 75 8.49 -7.85 -18.59
C THR A 75 9.43 -9.06 -18.52
N GLN A 76 8.96 -10.20 -18.02
CA GLN A 76 9.74 -11.42 -17.81
C GLN A 76 11.03 -11.17 -17.02
N VAL A 77 11.13 -10.08 -16.26
CA VAL A 77 12.35 -9.68 -15.54
C VAL A 77 12.86 -10.80 -14.63
N ASP A 78 11.93 -11.59 -14.11
CA ASP A 78 12.13 -12.81 -13.30
C ASP A 78 13.00 -13.85 -14.00
N THR A 79 12.93 -13.94 -15.33
CA THR A 79 13.71 -14.88 -16.16
C THR A 79 15.10 -14.36 -16.54
N TRP A 80 15.37 -13.06 -16.38
CA TRP A 80 16.62 -12.43 -16.83
C TRP A 80 17.71 -12.39 -15.75
N LEU A 81 17.41 -12.66 -14.48
CA LEU A 81 18.34 -12.45 -13.38
C LEU A 81 18.58 -13.71 -12.55
N PHE A 82 19.87 -13.91 -12.21
CA PHE A 82 20.40 -14.58 -11.02
C PHE A 82 19.64 -14.32 -9.69
N GLY A 83 18.61 -13.47 -9.69
CA GLY A 83 17.79 -13.09 -8.55
C GLY A 83 16.84 -14.17 -8.04
N TYR A 84 16.52 -15.22 -8.82
CA TYR A 84 15.74 -16.35 -8.30
C TYR A 84 16.49 -17.05 -7.15
N ASN A 85 17.79 -17.36 -7.33
CA ASN A 85 18.60 -17.93 -6.25
C ASN A 85 18.82 -16.95 -5.10
N ILE A 86 19.10 -15.67 -5.39
CA ILE A 86 19.34 -14.67 -4.33
C ILE A 86 18.10 -14.48 -3.46
N TYR A 87 16.88 -14.47 -4.04
CA TYR A 87 15.66 -14.26 -3.27
C TYR A 87 15.36 -15.42 -2.30
N PHE A 88 15.53 -16.67 -2.75
CA PHE A 88 15.28 -17.84 -1.91
C PHE A 88 16.39 -18.13 -0.89
N GLU A 89 17.63 -17.76 -1.19
CA GLU A 89 18.79 -18.00 -0.32
C GLU A 89 19.06 -16.82 0.65
N SER A 90 18.51 -15.64 0.38
CA SER A 90 18.74 -14.46 1.23
C SER A 90 17.87 -14.47 2.48
N PRO A 91 18.41 -14.02 3.63
CA PRO A 91 17.64 -13.92 4.85
C PRO A 91 16.58 -12.81 4.74
N ALA A 92 15.40 -13.05 5.34
CA ALA A 92 14.23 -12.17 5.24
C ALA A 92 14.52 -10.69 5.60
N TRP A 93 15.38 -10.44 6.60
CA TRP A 93 15.73 -9.09 7.05
C TRP A 93 16.33 -8.21 5.93
N LEU A 94 16.97 -8.80 4.92
CA LEU A 94 17.57 -8.07 3.79
C LEU A 94 16.51 -7.34 2.96
N PHE A 95 15.27 -7.83 2.96
CA PHE A 95 14.16 -7.29 2.18
C PHE A 95 13.24 -6.36 2.98
N GLU A 96 13.41 -6.25 4.30
CA GLU A 96 12.57 -5.36 5.13
C GLU A 96 12.65 -3.87 4.75
N PRO A 97 13.80 -3.31 4.31
CA PRO A 97 13.82 -1.95 3.77
C PRO A 97 12.94 -1.78 2.52
N LEU A 98 12.92 -2.78 1.64
CA LEU A 98 12.08 -2.80 0.44
C LEU A 98 10.60 -2.93 0.80
N TRP A 99 10.28 -3.74 1.82
CA TRP A 99 8.94 -3.84 2.40
C TRP A 99 8.43 -2.48 2.89
N VAL A 100 9.24 -1.73 3.65
CA VAL A 100 8.86 -0.40 4.14
C VAL A 100 8.64 0.58 2.98
N LEU A 101 9.55 0.60 2.00
CA LEU A 101 9.40 1.46 0.83
C LEU A 101 8.14 1.12 0.02
N TYR A 102 7.85 -0.16 -0.13
CA TYR A 102 6.63 -0.64 -0.77
C TYR A 102 5.37 -0.19 -0.01
N CYS A 103 5.29 -0.42 1.31
CA CYS A 103 4.14 0.00 2.10
C CYS A 103 3.95 1.52 2.09
N LEU A 104 5.04 2.29 2.14
CA LEU A 104 4.99 3.76 2.06
C LEU A 104 4.43 4.24 0.71
N THR A 105 4.94 3.70 -0.39
CA THR A 105 4.55 4.11 -1.74
C THR A 105 3.12 3.67 -2.07
N ALA A 106 2.81 2.39 -1.92
CA ALA A 106 1.48 1.85 -2.14
C ALA A 106 0.44 2.47 -1.20
N GLY A 107 0.81 2.63 0.08
CA GLY A 107 -0.02 3.26 1.09
C GLY A 107 -0.37 4.70 0.74
N LEU A 108 0.62 5.52 0.36
CA LEU A 108 0.37 6.91 -0.02
C LEU A 108 -0.51 7.03 -1.28
N LEU A 109 -0.33 6.14 -2.25
CA LEU A 109 -1.16 6.10 -3.45
C LEU A 109 -2.62 5.75 -3.12
N ASN A 110 -2.85 4.70 -2.33
CA ASN A 110 -4.18 4.30 -1.88
C ASN A 110 -4.84 5.39 -1.03
N ALA A 111 -4.10 5.95 -0.08
CA ALA A 111 -4.55 7.03 0.77
C ALA A 111 -4.97 8.27 -0.04
N ARG A 112 -4.22 8.59 -1.11
CA ARG A 112 -4.56 9.68 -2.03
C ARG A 112 -5.82 9.39 -2.84
N LEU A 113 -6.00 8.16 -3.31
CA LEU A 113 -7.21 7.75 -4.03
C LEU A 113 -8.44 7.80 -3.11
N LEU A 114 -8.32 7.26 -1.90
CA LEU A 114 -9.34 7.34 -0.85
C LEU A 114 -9.72 8.79 -0.54
N ALA A 115 -8.73 9.67 -0.37
CA ALA A 115 -8.97 11.07 -0.08
C ALA A 115 -9.59 11.85 -1.24
N ARG A 116 -9.44 11.36 -2.48
CA ARG A 116 -10.11 11.93 -3.66
C ARG A 116 -11.55 11.43 -3.77
N TRP A 117 -11.77 10.13 -3.57
CA TRP A 117 -13.10 9.53 -3.59
C TRP A 117 -13.99 10.02 -2.44
N SER A 118 -13.44 10.18 -1.23
CA SER A 118 -14.19 10.74 -0.09
C SER A 118 -14.67 12.17 -0.39
N ARG A 119 -13.82 13.02 -0.96
CA ARG A 119 -14.17 14.40 -1.31
C ARG A 119 -15.17 14.45 -2.45
N SER A 120 -14.91 13.69 -3.52
CA SER A 120 -15.83 13.61 -4.66
C SER A 120 -17.22 13.12 -4.25
N ALA A 121 -17.31 12.13 -3.36
CA ALA A 121 -18.59 11.64 -2.84
C ALA A 121 -19.34 12.69 -2.00
N ARG A 122 -18.60 13.46 -1.17
CA ARG A 122 -19.19 14.58 -0.41
C ARG A 122 -19.68 15.69 -1.33
N GLU A 123 -18.89 16.07 -2.33
CA GLU A 123 -19.23 17.11 -3.32
C GLU A 123 -20.44 16.72 -4.17
N ALA A 124 -20.59 15.42 -4.48
CA ALA A 124 -21.73 14.88 -5.22
C ALA A 124 -23.02 14.75 -4.38
N GLY A 125 -23.01 15.16 -3.09
CA GLY A 125 -24.15 14.98 -2.19
C GLY A 125 -24.49 13.52 -1.90
N SER A 126 -23.55 12.60 -2.15
CA SER A 126 -23.74 11.17 -1.93
C SER A 126 -23.72 10.85 -0.44
N ALA A 127 -24.37 9.75 -0.08
CA ALA A 127 -24.38 9.21 1.26
C ALA A 127 -22.94 9.07 1.81
N SER A 128 -22.62 9.84 2.86
CA SER A 128 -21.27 9.88 3.47
C SER A 128 -20.75 8.51 3.93
N TRP A 129 -21.61 7.49 4.04
CA TRP A 129 -21.28 6.14 4.48
C TRP A 129 -20.91 5.17 3.34
N TRP A 130 -21.16 5.52 2.07
CA TRP A 130 -20.91 4.63 0.94
C TRP A 130 -19.41 4.38 0.69
N VAL A 131 -18.58 5.42 0.79
CA VAL A 131 -17.12 5.31 0.60
C VAL A 131 -16.46 4.42 1.67
N PRO A 132 -16.74 4.59 2.99
CA PRO A 132 -16.28 3.63 4.00
C PRO A 132 -16.72 2.20 3.72
N MET A 133 -18.00 1.98 3.41
CA MET A 133 -18.56 0.65 3.17
C MET A 133 -17.93 -0.03 1.96
N PHE A 134 -17.77 0.70 0.85
CA PHE A 134 -17.09 0.20 -0.33
C PHE A 134 -15.62 -0.14 -0.04
N THR A 135 -14.93 0.70 0.73
CA THR A 135 -13.53 0.46 1.10
C THR A 135 -13.38 -0.82 1.91
N VAL A 136 -14.24 -1.01 2.92
CA VAL A 136 -14.27 -2.24 3.72
C VAL A 136 -14.60 -3.45 2.85
N ALA A 137 -15.66 -3.37 2.04
CA ALA A 137 -16.06 -4.47 1.16
C ALA A 137 -14.96 -4.84 0.15
N PHE A 138 -14.28 -3.84 -0.42
CA PHE A 138 -13.18 -4.03 -1.36
C PHE A 138 -12.01 -4.77 -0.72
N PHE A 139 -11.49 -4.29 0.42
CA PHE A 139 -10.36 -4.94 1.08
C PHE A 139 -10.73 -6.31 1.67
N SER A 140 -11.94 -6.47 2.21
CA SER A 140 -12.43 -7.77 2.67
C SER A 140 -12.57 -8.77 1.52
N GLY A 141 -13.04 -8.34 0.35
CA GLY A 141 -13.10 -9.17 -0.85
C GLY A 141 -11.72 -9.59 -1.34
N LEU A 142 -10.75 -8.67 -1.34
CA LEU A 142 -9.36 -8.97 -1.65
C LEU A 142 -8.72 -9.95 -0.66
N PHE A 143 -9.02 -9.80 0.64
CA PHE A 143 -8.60 -10.74 1.67
C PHE A 143 -9.17 -12.14 1.43
N ALA A 144 -10.46 -12.23 1.12
CA ALA A 144 -11.11 -13.52 0.82
C ALA A 144 -10.49 -14.18 -0.42
N LEU A 145 -10.25 -13.41 -1.49
CA LEU A 145 -9.60 -13.90 -2.72
C LEU A 145 -8.15 -14.37 -2.49
N TRP A 146 -7.41 -13.70 -1.62
CA TRP A 146 -6.03 -14.10 -1.29
C TRP A 146 -5.96 -15.42 -0.51
N HIS A 147 -7.03 -15.76 0.22
CA HIS A 147 -7.11 -16.95 1.08
C HIS A 147 -7.97 -18.09 0.50
N ALA A 148 -8.58 -17.91 -0.68
CA ALA A 148 -9.34 -18.92 -1.40
C ALA A 148 -8.44 -19.80 -2.27
#